data_AF-A0A8S0TM38-F1
#
_entry.id   AF-A0A8S0TM38-F1
#
_cell.length_a   1.000
_cell.length_b   1.000
_cell.length_c   1.000
_cell.angle_alpha   90.00
_cell.angle_beta   90.00
_cell.angle_gamma   90.00
#
_symmetry.space_group_name_H-M   'P 1'
#
loop_
_entity.id
_entity.type
_entity.pdbx_description
1 polymer ?
#
loop_
_entity_poly.entity_id
_entity_poly.type
_entity_poly.pdbx_seq_one_letter_code
_entity_poly.pdbx_strand_id
1 'polypeptide(L)'
;MELALESPLASFEDQQYDGVSALFANESDHMPCLLSFESSDVRFFIRSNAVSQILHAQLSYGLDPFIVYLSVNYIDRFLSKQKILEKKPWIARILVVASLSLAAKMRNCNLSVSLSDLKREKYFEFDAHSIRRMEAIVLGALEWRMRSITPFSFLHYFISLFEIDDSSLIVALKQRASCFIINLQYELKFLQYKPSTIAASALLCATQDLIPLKFTSFKDEISSCEYVNQVR
;
A
#
# COMPACT_ATOMS: atom_id res chain seq x y z
N MET A 1 0.47 32.10 -1.18
CA MET A 1 -0.26 31.49 -2.30
C MET A 1 -0.53 30.05 -1.88
N GLU A 2 -1.62 29.88 -1.13
CA GLU A 2 -2.07 28.58 -0.65
C GLU A 2 -2.58 27.78 -1.84
N LEU A 3 -1.80 26.78 -2.27
CA LEU A 3 -2.29 25.75 -3.15
C LEU A 3 -3.16 24.82 -2.30
N ALA A 4 -4.45 25.13 -2.23
CA ALA A 4 -5.46 24.18 -1.82
C ALA A 4 -5.42 23.00 -2.79
N LEU A 5 -4.57 22.02 -2.48
CA LEU A 5 -4.64 20.68 -3.04
C LEU A 5 -5.93 20.08 -2.50
N GLU A 6 -7.02 20.35 -3.20
CA GLU A 6 -8.26 19.59 -3.06
C GLU A 6 -7.90 18.11 -3.02
N SER A 7 -8.36 17.45 -1.96
CA SER A 7 -8.18 16.02 -1.76
C SER A 7 -8.83 15.28 -2.93
N PRO A 8 -8.07 14.64 -3.84
CA PRO A 8 -8.65 13.87 -4.92
C PRO A 8 -9.28 12.56 -4.43
N LEU A 9 -9.28 12.28 -3.13
CA LEU A 9 -10.14 11.24 -2.56
C LEU A 9 -11.61 11.65 -2.58
N ALA A 10 -11.92 12.95 -2.64
CA ALA A 10 -13.29 13.42 -2.89
C ALA A 10 -13.70 13.27 -4.37
N SER A 11 -12.76 13.28 -5.31
CA SER A 11 -13.06 13.15 -6.75
C SER A 11 -13.23 11.70 -7.24
N PHE A 12 -13.04 10.69 -6.38
CA PHE A 12 -13.29 9.29 -6.75
C PHE A 12 -14.77 8.88 -6.56
N GLU A 13 -15.61 9.75 -6.00
CA GLU A 13 -17.03 9.44 -5.80
C GLU A 13 -17.87 9.58 -7.09
N ASP A 14 -17.37 10.26 -8.14
CA ASP A 14 -18.20 10.70 -9.29
C ASP A 14 -17.80 10.23 -10.71
N GLN A 15 -16.92 9.23 -10.89
CA GLN A 15 -16.57 8.73 -12.25
C GLN A 15 -16.64 7.21 -12.36
N GLN A 16 -17.86 6.67 -12.42
CA GLN A 16 -18.12 5.25 -12.14
C GLN A 16 -17.96 4.24 -13.31
N TYR A 17 -17.65 4.63 -14.55
CA TYR A 17 -17.46 3.63 -15.63
C TYR A 17 -16.13 3.73 -16.39
N ASP A 18 -15.69 4.91 -16.82
CA ASP A 18 -14.41 5.07 -17.55
C ASP A 18 -13.19 4.88 -16.61
N GLY A 19 -13.36 5.25 -15.34
CA GLY A 19 -12.33 5.10 -14.31
C GLY A 19 -12.03 3.64 -13.96
N VAL A 20 -13.03 2.75 -13.96
CA VAL A 20 -12.84 1.35 -13.55
C VAL A 20 -11.97 0.60 -14.55
N SER A 21 -12.26 0.71 -15.85
CA SER A 21 -11.45 0.07 -16.90
C SER A 21 -10.01 0.57 -16.86
N ALA A 22 -9.82 1.88 -16.68
CA ALA A 22 -8.49 2.48 -16.50
C ALA A 22 -7.76 1.96 -15.25
N LEU A 23 -8.46 1.69 -14.14
CA LEU A 23 -7.85 1.09 -12.94
C LEU A 23 -7.28 -0.30 -13.23
N PHE A 24 -8.05 -1.18 -13.89
CA PHE A 24 -7.60 -2.53 -14.24
C PHE A 24 -6.49 -2.52 -15.30
N ALA A 25 -6.58 -1.63 -16.30
CA ALA A 25 -5.56 -1.51 -17.34
C ALA A 25 -4.19 -1.06 -16.78
N ASN A 26 -4.20 -0.13 -15.82
CA ASN A 26 -2.98 0.50 -15.33
C ASN A 26 -2.44 -0.11 -14.03
N GLU A 27 -3.12 -1.07 -13.39
CA GLU A 27 -2.67 -1.57 -12.07
C GLU A 27 -1.27 -2.19 -12.09
N SER A 28 -0.87 -2.76 -13.23
CA SER A 28 0.44 -3.41 -13.40
C SER A 28 1.58 -2.39 -13.39
N ASP A 29 1.34 -1.15 -13.81
CA ASP A 29 2.35 -0.07 -13.81
C ASP A 29 2.75 0.36 -12.40
N HIS A 30 1.95 -0.01 -11.41
CA HIS A 30 2.16 0.31 -10.00
C HIS A 30 2.60 -0.89 -9.16
N MET A 31 2.76 -2.06 -9.78
CA MET A 31 3.28 -3.25 -9.11
C MET A 31 4.81 -3.18 -8.99
N PRO A 32 5.39 -3.61 -7.84
CA PRO A 32 6.82 -3.87 -7.79
C PRO A 32 7.15 -5.08 -8.67
N CYS A 33 8.26 -5.04 -9.42
CA CYS A 33 8.79 -6.25 -10.04
C CYS A 33 9.16 -7.27 -8.95
N LEU A 34 8.96 -8.56 -9.25
CA LEU A 34 9.20 -9.65 -8.30
C LEU A 34 10.61 -9.55 -7.69
N LEU A 35 10.66 -9.37 -6.38
CA LEU A 35 11.90 -9.49 -5.61
C LEU A 35 12.29 -10.97 -5.57
N SER A 36 13.58 -11.28 -5.74
CA SER A 36 14.04 -12.65 -5.54
C SER A 36 13.72 -13.09 -4.11
N PHE A 37 13.15 -14.29 -3.96
CA PHE A 37 12.92 -14.91 -2.66
C PHE A 37 14.20 -15.47 -2.05
N GLU A 38 15.34 -15.34 -2.75
CA GLU A 38 16.63 -15.82 -2.24
C GLU A 38 17.15 -14.91 -1.11
N SER A 39 17.47 -15.52 0.02
CA SER A 39 18.06 -14.83 1.19
C SER A 39 19.43 -14.20 0.91
N SER A 40 20.09 -14.64 -0.18
CA SER A 40 21.31 -14.04 -0.71
C SER A 40 21.06 -12.65 -1.34
N ASP A 41 19.83 -12.34 -1.77
CA ASP A 41 19.49 -11.06 -2.40
C ASP A 41 19.58 -9.91 -1.38
N VAL A 42 20.34 -8.88 -1.73
CA VAL A 42 20.51 -7.65 -0.95
C VAL A 42 19.16 -6.96 -0.71
N ARG A 43 18.28 -6.98 -1.71
CA ARG A 43 16.95 -6.35 -1.64
C ARG A 43 16.05 -7.07 -0.65
N PHE A 44 16.11 -8.41 -0.59
CA PHE A 44 15.38 -9.19 0.41
C PHE A 44 15.79 -8.78 1.83
N PHE A 45 17.10 -8.69 2.09
CA PHE A 45 17.63 -8.26 3.37
C PHE A 45 17.16 -6.84 3.75
N ILE A 46 17.25 -5.90 2.82
CA ILE A 46 16.83 -4.50 3.06
C ILE A 46 15.33 -4.44 3.33
N ARG A 47 14.51 -5.13 2.53
CA ARG A 47 13.07 -5.17 2.71
C ARG A 47 12.69 -5.76 4.06
N SER A 48 13.25 -6.91 4.43
CA SER A 48 12.94 -7.56 5.70
C SER A 48 13.26 -6.65 6.89
N ASN A 49 14.39 -5.95 6.83
CA ASN A 49 14.77 -4.99 7.86
C ASN A 49 13.84 -3.77 7.88
N ALA A 50 13.48 -3.25 6.71
CA ALA A 50 12.57 -2.12 6.58
C ALA A 50 11.16 -2.43 7.13
N VAL A 51 10.59 -3.58 6.75
CA VAL A 51 9.29 -4.04 7.23
C VAL A 51 9.29 -4.21 8.75
N SER A 52 10.32 -4.81 9.32
CA SER A 52 10.45 -4.97 10.77
C SER A 52 10.46 -3.62 11.50
N GLN A 53 11.20 -2.64 10.96
CA GLN A 53 11.25 -1.30 11.54
C GLN A 53 9.92 -0.54 11.41
N ILE A 54 9.23 -0.66 10.27
CA ILE A 54 7.92 -0.04 10.06
C ILE A 54 6.89 -0.64 11.02
N LEU A 55 6.88 -1.97 11.19
CA LEU A 55 5.97 -2.63 12.12
C LEU A 55 6.25 -2.20 13.57
N HIS A 56 7.52 -2.12 13.96
CA HIS A 56 7.90 -1.58 15.27
C HIS A 56 7.40 -0.15 15.44
N ALA A 57 7.63 0.72 14.45
CA ALA A 57 7.17 2.11 14.50
C ALA A 57 5.64 2.22 14.56
N GLN A 58 4.91 1.37 13.83
CA GLN A 58 3.45 1.32 13.89
C GLN A 58 2.95 1.01 15.30
N LEU A 59 3.52 -0.02 15.94
CA LEU A 59 3.12 -0.45 17.28
C LEU A 59 3.52 0.54 18.37
N SER A 60 4.71 1.13 18.27
CA SER A 60 5.25 2.03 19.29
C SER A 60 4.65 3.44 19.24
N TYR A 61 4.28 3.93 18.05
CA TYR A 61 3.86 5.33 17.85
C TYR A 61 2.43 5.49 17.32
N GLY A 62 1.68 4.39 17.16
CA GLY A 62 0.29 4.44 16.71
C GLY A 62 0.13 5.04 15.32
N LEU A 63 1.05 4.75 14.40
CA LEU A 63 1.01 5.28 13.05
C LEU A 63 -0.27 4.86 12.32
N ASP A 64 -0.83 5.76 11.51
CA ASP A 64 -1.94 5.46 10.61
C ASP A 64 -1.58 4.22 9.74
N PRO A 65 -2.37 3.12 9.80
CA PRO A 65 -2.12 1.93 9.02
C PRO A 65 -1.99 2.18 7.51
N PHE A 66 -2.63 3.22 6.97
CA PHE A 66 -2.47 3.61 5.57
C PHE A 66 -1.11 4.25 5.27
N ILE A 67 -0.54 5.01 6.21
CA ILE A 67 0.82 5.56 6.07
C ILE A 67 1.83 4.42 6.05
N VAL A 68 1.67 3.47 6.96
CA VAL A 68 2.47 2.24 6.99
C VAL A 68 2.35 1.51 5.67
N TYR A 69 1.13 1.34 5.16
CA TYR A 69 0.89 0.67 3.88
C TYR A 69 1.62 1.34 2.71
N LEU A 70 1.42 2.65 2.55
CA LEU A 70 2.07 3.41 1.48
C LEU A 70 3.59 3.36 1.60
N SER A 71 4.12 3.41 2.82
CA SER A 71 5.56 3.35 3.04
C SER A 71 6.16 2.02 2.53
N VAL A 72 5.51 0.88 2.82
CA VAL A 72 5.97 -0.44 2.32
C VAL A 72 5.80 -0.51 0.80
N ASN A 73 4.70 -0.01 0.24
CA ASN A 73 4.52 0.07 -1.21
C ASN A 73 5.65 0.84 -1.90
N TYR A 74 6.07 1.98 -1.33
CA TYR A 74 7.17 2.77 -1.87
C TYR A 74 8.51 2.04 -1.78
N ILE A 75 8.76 1.35 -0.67
CA ILE A 75 9.96 0.55 -0.46
C ILE A 75 10.03 -0.60 -1.47
N ASP A 76 8.95 -1.35 -1.64
CA ASP A 76 8.92 -2.50 -2.55
C ASP A 76 9.13 -2.05 -4.00
N ARG A 77 8.47 -0.97 -4.42
CA ARG A 77 8.66 -0.39 -5.77
C ARG A 77 10.08 0.18 -5.94
N PHE A 78 10.62 0.84 -4.93
CA PHE A 78 11.99 1.34 -4.94
C PHE A 78 13.00 0.20 -5.11
N LEU A 79 12.92 -0.84 -4.28
CA LEU A 79 13.80 -2.00 -4.33
C LEU A 79 13.70 -2.75 -5.66
N SER A 80 12.52 -2.78 -6.29
CA SER A 80 12.34 -3.42 -7.60
C SER A 80 13.11 -2.73 -8.73
N LYS A 81 13.32 -1.42 -8.66
CA LYS A 81 13.97 -0.61 -9.71
C LYS A 81 15.44 -0.33 -9.45
N GLN A 82 15.90 -0.46 -8.20
CA GLN A 82 17.25 -0.05 -7.82
C GLN A 82 18.23 -1.22 -7.79
N LYS A 83 19.43 -0.99 -8.35
CA LYS A 83 20.57 -1.89 -8.18
C LYS A 83 21.27 -1.57 -6.88
N ILE A 84 20.98 -2.35 -5.83
CA ILE A 84 21.65 -2.20 -4.54
C ILE A 84 22.74 -3.25 -4.43
N LEU A 85 23.99 -2.77 -4.42
CA LEU A 85 25.18 -3.64 -4.44
C LEU A 85 25.70 -3.97 -3.04
N GLU A 86 25.22 -3.27 -2.00
CA GLU A 86 25.76 -3.37 -0.65
C GLU A 86 24.67 -3.71 0.39
N LYS A 87 24.93 -4.72 1.23
CA LYS A 87 24.09 -5.07 2.39
C LYS A 87 24.42 -4.18 3.59
N LYS A 88 24.10 -2.88 3.51
CA LYS A 88 24.31 -1.96 4.64
C LYS A 88 22.99 -1.70 5.39
N PRO A 89 22.89 -2.05 6.69
CA PRO A 89 21.65 -1.87 7.47
C PRO A 89 21.12 -0.43 7.52
N TRP A 90 22.01 0.57 7.44
CA TRP A 90 21.60 1.98 7.44
C TRP A 90 20.80 2.36 6.19
N ILE A 91 20.98 1.66 5.05
CA ILE A 91 20.20 1.89 3.82
C ILE A 91 18.73 1.60 4.08
N ALA A 92 18.43 0.50 4.76
CA ALA A 92 17.06 0.17 5.15
C ALA A 92 16.47 1.24 6.07
N ARG A 93 17.24 1.71 7.06
CA ARG A 93 16.78 2.72 8.02
C ARG A 93 16.44 4.05 7.35
N ILE A 94 17.34 4.61 6.53
CA ILE A 94 17.07 5.89 5.86
C ILE A 94 15.93 5.76 4.84
N LEU A 95 15.83 4.61 4.17
CA LEU A 95 14.73 4.32 3.26
C LEU A 95 13.38 4.27 3.99
N VAL A 96 13.31 3.67 5.18
CA VAL A 96 12.10 3.67 6.02
C VAL A 96 11.68 5.08 6.38
N VAL A 97 12.60 5.92 6.89
CA VAL A 97 12.26 7.31 7.27
C VAL A 97 11.77 8.11 6.08
N ALA A 98 12.47 8.03 4.96
CA ALA A 98 12.09 8.74 3.74
C ALA A 98 10.72 8.27 3.23
N SER A 99 10.46 6.96 3.24
CA SER A 99 9.20 6.40 2.76
C SER A 99 8.01 6.75 3.66
N LEU A 100 8.19 6.70 4.99
CA LEU A 100 7.19 7.16 5.97
C LEU A 100 6.91 8.66 5.82
N SER A 101 7.95 9.48 5.68
CA SER A 101 7.82 10.93 5.47
C SER A 101 7.08 11.25 4.18
N LEU A 102 7.40 10.57 3.07
CA LEU A 102 6.67 10.69 1.81
C LEU A 102 5.21 10.26 1.94
N ALA A 103 4.94 9.12 2.58
CA ALA A 103 3.57 8.65 2.82
C ALA A 103 2.75 9.64 3.66
N ALA A 104 3.35 10.25 4.68
CA ALA A 104 2.72 11.32 5.47
C ALA A 104 2.31 12.49 4.60
N LYS A 105 3.24 12.99 3.77
CA LYS A 105 3.02 14.13 2.87
C LYS A 105 1.91 13.82 1.89
N MET A 106 1.87 12.60 1.34
CA MET A 106 0.80 12.16 0.45
C MET A 106 -0.57 12.07 1.12
N ARG A 107 -0.60 11.80 2.43
CA ARG A 107 -1.80 11.75 3.26
C ARG A 107 -2.19 13.10 3.89
N ASN A 108 -1.45 14.19 3.61
CA ASN A 108 -1.57 15.47 4.34
C ASN A 108 -1.50 15.28 5.87
N CYS A 109 -0.77 14.26 6.34
CA CYS A 109 -0.62 13.94 7.75
C CYS A 109 0.69 14.54 8.28
N ASN A 110 0.61 15.29 9.37
CA ASN A 110 1.80 15.86 10.00
C ASN A 110 2.45 14.83 10.94
N LEU A 111 3.41 14.06 10.41
CA LEU A 111 4.21 13.10 11.17
C LEU A 111 5.31 13.74 12.04
N SER A 112 5.34 15.07 12.20
CA SER A 112 6.42 15.76 12.94
C SER A 112 6.63 15.25 14.36
N VAL A 113 5.57 14.89 15.07
CA VAL A 113 5.66 14.31 16.43
C VAL A 113 6.22 12.89 16.38
N SER A 114 5.61 12.00 15.61
CA SER A 114 6.03 10.60 15.52
C SER A 114 7.46 10.45 14.98
N LEU A 115 7.87 11.22 13.96
CA LEU A 115 9.24 11.17 13.44
C LEU A 115 10.28 11.71 14.43
N SER A 116 9.91 12.65 15.29
CA SER A 116 10.79 13.14 16.36
C SER A 116 11.00 12.09 17.45
N ASP A 117 9.98 11.28 17.72
CA ASP A 117 10.08 10.16 18.64
C ASP A 117 10.81 8.95 18.02
N LEU A 118 10.60 8.66 16.72
CA LEU A 118 11.43 7.72 15.97
C LEU A 118 12.92 8.12 16.05
N LYS A 119 13.25 9.42 15.88
CA LYS A 119 14.63 9.93 16.00
C LYS A 119 15.26 9.74 17.38
N ARG A 120 14.46 9.58 18.44
CA ARG A 120 14.97 9.33 19.80
C ARG A 120 15.52 7.92 19.94
N GLU A 121 15.04 6.99 19.12
CA GLU A 121 15.67 5.69 18.98
C GLU A 121 16.87 5.80 18.03
N LYS A 122 18.00 5.17 18.38
CA LYS A 122 19.24 5.12 17.57
C LYS A 122 19.07 4.52 16.16
N TYR A 123 17.84 4.13 15.80
CA TYR A 123 17.49 3.64 14.48
C TYR A 123 17.38 4.77 13.43
N PHE A 124 17.18 6.03 13.84
CA PHE A 124 16.80 7.12 12.93
C PHE A 124 17.64 8.40 13.07
N GLU A 125 18.94 8.25 13.35
CA GLU A 125 19.93 9.34 13.50
C GLU A 125 20.31 10.03 12.16
N PHE A 126 19.36 10.25 11.25
CA PHE A 126 19.61 10.97 10.00
C PHE A 126 19.22 12.44 10.13
N ASP A 127 20.10 13.33 9.68
CA ASP A 127 19.79 14.74 9.57
C ASP A 127 18.70 14.99 8.50
N ALA A 128 18.04 16.14 8.59
CA ALA A 128 16.93 16.48 7.69
C ALA A 128 17.36 16.56 6.21
N HIS A 129 18.61 16.91 5.93
CA HIS A 129 19.13 16.99 4.57
C HIS A 129 19.34 15.59 3.98
N SER A 130 19.90 14.66 4.75
CA SER A 130 20.00 13.24 4.36
C SER A 130 18.64 12.61 4.08
N ILE A 131 17.64 12.89 4.92
CA ILE A 131 16.26 12.41 4.69
C ILE A 131 15.71 12.98 3.38
N ARG A 132 15.78 14.31 3.16
CA ARG A 132 15.29 14.94 1.91
C ARG A 132 15.99 14.41 0.66
N ARG A 133 17.29 14.14 0.74
CA ARG A 133 18.04 13.53 -0.36
C ARG A 133 17.52 12.13 -0.67
N MET A 134 17.25 11.33 0.37
CA MET A 134 16.67 10.00 0.17
C MET A 134 15.23 10.07 -0.36
N GLU A 135 14.41 11.02 0.11
CA GLU A 135 13.08 11.27 -0.45
C GLU A 135 13.13 11.57 -1.95
N ALA A 136 14.05 12.43 -2.39
CA ALA A 136 14.25 12.74 -3.80
C ALA A 136 14.69 11.51 -4.61
N ILE A 137 15.55 10.66 -4.05
CA ILE A 137 15.97 9.39 -4.67
C ILE A 137 14.78 8.43 -4.83
N VAL A 138 13.94 8.30 -3.79
CA VAL A 138 12.71 7.49 -3.86
C VAL A 138 11.75 8.06 -4.90
N LEU A 139 11.47 9.36 -4.88
CA LEU A 139 10.61 10.02 -5.86
C LEU A 139 11.10 9.81 -7.29
N GLY A 140 12.40 9.96 -7.52
CA GLY A 140 13.03 9.71 -8.82
C GLY A 140 12.86 8.26 -9.28
N ALA A 141 13.12 7.29 -8.39
CA ALA A 141 12.92 5.87 -8.69
C ALA A 141 11.45 5.55 -9.02
N LEU A 142 10.52 6.17 -8.31
CA LEU A 142 9.08 5.98 -8.51
C LEU A 142 8.52 6.82 -9.66
N GLU A 143 9.35 7.58 -10.38
CA GLU A 143 8.95 8.52 -11.43
C GLU A 143 7.85 9.47 -10.97
N TRP A 144 7.91 9.89 -9.70
CA TRP A 144 6.92 10.74 -9.03
C TRP A 144 5.50 10.14 -8.96
N ARG A 145 5.31 8.86 -9.34
CA ARG A 145 4.04 8.14 -9.26
C ARG A 145 3.75 7.68 -7.83
N MET A 146 3.55 8.63 -6.91
CA MET A 146 3.32 8.38 -5.48
C MET A 146 1.88 7.97 -5.16
N ARG A 147 0.94 8.30 -6.04
CA ARG A 147 -0.46 7.85 -5.97
C ARG A 147 -0.58 6.53 -6.73
N SER A 148 -0.10 5.45 -6.12
CA SER A 148 -0.20 4.11 -6.69
C SER A 148 -1.65 3.67 -6.82
N ILE A 149 -1.98 2.92 -7.86
CA ILE A 149 -3.18 2.07 -7.86
C ILE A 149 -2.92 0.96 -6.83
N THR A 150 -3.78 0.86 -5.82
CA THR A 150 -3.64 -0.08 -4.70
C THR A 150 -4.90 -0.94 -4.58
N PRO A 151 -4.87 -2.07 -3.84
CA PRO A 151 -6.06 -2.88 -3.63
C PRO A 151 -7.24 -2.10 -3.05
N PHE A 152 -6.98 -1.05 -2.26
CA PHE A 152 -8.02 -0.17 -1.72
C PHE A 152 -8.85 0.52 -2.80
N SER A 153 -8.24 0.84 -3.95
CA SER A 153 -8.92 1.46 -5.09
C SER A 153 -10.01 0.56 -5.69
N PHE A 154 -9.81 -0.77 -5.61
CA PHE A 154 -10.74 -1.76 -6.14
C PHE A 154 -11.82 -2.18 -5.15
N LEU A 155 -11.64 -1.96 -3.83
CA LEU A 155 -12.64 -2.33 -2.84
C LEU A 155 -13.98 -1.65 -3.09
N HIS A 156 -13.97 -0.37 -3.47
CA HIS A 156 -15.20 0.34 -3.79
C HIS A 156 -15.92 -0.31 -4.98
N TYR A 157 -15.18 -0.60 -6.04
CA TYR A 157 -15.71 -1.28 -7.23
C TYR A 157 -16.31 -2.65 -6.88
N PHE A 158 -15.55 -3.53 -6.22
CA PHE A 158 -16.06 -4.86 -5.90
C PHE A 158 -17.26 -4.83 -4.95
N ILE A 159 -17.28 -3.92 -3.97
CA ILE A 159 -18.44 -3.77 -3.09
C ILE A 159 -19.67 -3.29 -3.89
N SER A 160 -19.48 -2.41 -4.88
CA SER A 160 -20.58 -1.90 -5.71
C SER A 160 -21.21 -2.95 -6.63
N LEU A 161 -20.56 -4.10 -6.84
CA LEU A 161 -21.16 -5.24 -7.55
C LEU A 161 -22.30 -5.90 -6.75
N PHE A 162 -22.42 -5.57 -5.46
CA PHE A 162 -23.40 -6.16 -4.58
C PHE A 162 -24.48 -5.14 -4.21
N GLU A 163 -25.74 -5.55 -4.35
CA GLU A 163 -26.89 -4.81 -3.82
C GLU A 163 -26.95 -4.99 -2.28
N ILE A 164 -26.17 -4.17 -1.56
CA ILE A 164 -26.16 -4.14 -0.09
C ILE A 164 -26.87 -2.87 0.38
N ASP A 165 -28.09 -3.01 0.90
CA ASP A 165 -28.86 -1.87 1.42
C ASP A 165 -28.30 -1.33 2.76
N ASP A 166 -27.59 -2.17 3.51
CA ASP A 166 -27.04 -1.82 4.81
C ASP A 166 -25.69 -1.10 4.67
N SER A 167 -25.72 0.23 4.78
CA SER A 167 -24.52 1.07 4.77
C SER A 167 -23.53 0.73 5.89
N SER A 168 -23.99 0.22 7.05
CA SER A 168 -23.09 -0.15 8.15
C SER A 168 -22.29 -1.41 7.81
N LEU A 169 -22.92 -2.37 7.12
CA LEU A 169 -22.28 -3.56 6.61
C LEU A 169 -21.24 -3.25 5.53
N ILE A 170 -21.54 -2.31 4.62
CA ILE A 170 -20.58 -1.82 3.61
C ILE A 170 -19.31 -1.28 4.29
N VAL A 171 -19.48 -0.44 5.31
CA VAL A 171 -18.36 0.13 6.07
C VAL A 171 -17.57 -0.98 6.78
N ALA A 172 -18.25 -1.92 7.42
CA ALA A 172 -17.62 -3.05 8.11
C ALA A 172 -16.82 -3.95 7.15
N LEU A 173 -17.38 -4.29 5.98
CA LEU A 173 -16.70 -5.06 4.93
C LEU A 173 -15.47 -4.33 4.43
N LYS A 174 -15.59 -3.03 4.10
CA LYS A 174 -14.47 -2.21 3.63
C LYS A 174 -13.35 -2.12 4.68
N GLN A 175 -13.70 -1.92 5.94
CA GLN A 175 -12.73 -1.89 7.04
C GLN A 175 -12.04 -3.25 7.23
N ARG A 176 -12.81 -4.35 7.26
CA ARG A 176 -12.26 -5.69 7.44
C ARG A 176 -11.36 -6.11 6.27
N ALA A 177 -11.77 -5.85 5.04
CA ALA A 177 -10.95 -6.08 3.85
C ALA A 177 -9.67 -5.23 3.87
N SER A 178 -9.77 -3.96 4.29
CA SER A 178 -8.61 -3.08 4.45
C SER A 178 -7.60 -3.64 5.46
N CYS A 179 -8.06 -4.19 6.58
CA CYS A 179 -7.19 -4.86 7.55
C CYS A 179 -6.44 -6.05 6.92
N PHE A 180 -7.11 -6.87 6.12
CA PHE A 180 -6.44 -7.95 5.39
C PHE A 180 -5.38 -7.42 4.43
N ILE A 181 -5.70 -6.41 3.61
CA ILE A 181 -4.74 -5.80 2.67
C ILE A 181 -3.49 -5.28 3.41
N ILE A 182 -3.68 -4.58 4.53
CA ILE A 182 -2.59 -4.03 5.33
C ILE A 182 -1.72 -5.15 5.92
N ASN A 183 -2.30 -6.26 6.35
CA ASN A 183 -1.52 -7.37 6.90
C ASN A 183 -0.78 -8.17 5.82
N LEU A 184 -1.35 -8.29 4.63
CA LEU A 184 -0.75 -9.04 3.51
C LEU A 184 0.54 -8.41 3.00
N GLN A 185 0.73 -7.10 3.16
CA GLN A 185 1.93 -6.41 2.66
C GLN A 185 3.25 -6.93 3.25
N TYR A 186 3.21 -7.57 4.42
CA TYR A 186 4.41 -8.07 5.08
C TYR A 186 4.95 -9.34 4.40
N GLU A 187 4.09 -10.04 3.67
CA GLU A 187 4.34 -11.30 3.01
C GLU A 187 4.77 -11.09 1.54
N LEU A 188 6.05 -11.39 1.24
CA LEU A 188 6.63 -11.20 -0.10
C LEU A 188 5.87 -11.90 -1.23
N LYS A 189 5.30 -13.08 -0.95
CA LYS A 189 4.57 -13.90 -1.92
C LYS A 189 3.37 -13.16 -2.51
N PHE A 190 2.85 -12.12 -1.85
CA PHE A 190 1.72 -11.37 -2.36
C PHE A 190 2.10 -10.25 -3.34
N LEU A 191 3.39 -9.90 -3.44
CA LEU A 191 3.85 -8.88 -4.40
C LEU A 191 3.64 -9.29 -5.86
N GLN A 192 3.48 -10.59 -6.13
CA GLN A 192 3.24 -11.12 -7.47
C GLN A 192 1.78 -10.98 -7.93
N TYR A 193 0.84 -10.73 -7.02
CA TYR A 193 -0.58 -10.64 -7.37
C TYR A 193 -0.96 -9.19 -7.69
N LYS A 194 -1.82 -9.06 -8.68
CA LYS A 194 -2.38 -7.76 -9.06
C LYS A 194 -3.17 -7.14 -7.90
N PRO A 195 -3.14 -5.81 -7.74
CA PRO A 195 -3.93 -5.12 -6.72
C PRO A 195 -5.41 -5.50 -6.71
N SER A 196 -6.03 -5.68 -7.88
CA SER A 196 -7.39 -6.16 -8.06
C SER A 196 -7.62 -7.55 -7.45
N THR A 197 -6.73 -8.50 -7.72
CA THR A 197 -6.76 -9.85 -7.15
C THR A 197 -6.66 -9.83 -5.62
N ILE A 198 -5.76 -9.00 -5.08
CA ILE A 198 -5.62 -8.83 -3.63
C ILE A 198 -6.90 -8.25 -3.03
N ALA A 199 -7.50 -7.24 -3.68
CA ALA A 199 -8.73 -6.61 -3.20
C ALA A 199 -9.91 -7.58 -3.20
N ALA A 200 -10.12 -8.31 -4.29
CA ALA A 200 -11.15 -9.35 -4.40
C ALA A 200 -10.98 -10.42 -3.31
N SER A 201 -9.75 -10.92 -3.12
CA SER A 201 -9.45 -11.93 -2.10
C SER A 201 -9.69 -11.40 -0.69
N ALA A 202 -9.26 -10.17 -0.41
CA ALA A 202 -9.46 -9.54 0.89
C ALA A 202 -10.94 -9.29 1.20
N LEU A 203 -11.73 -8.92 0.19
CA LEU A 203 -13.18 -8.78 0.32
C LEU A 203 -13.85 -10.13 0.60
N LEU A 204 -13.47 -11.20 -0.11
CA LEU A 204 -13.98 -12.54 0.15
C LEU A 204 -13.64 -13.04 1.57
N CYS A 205 -12.43 -12.79 2.05
CA CYS A 205 -12.07 -13.08 3.45
C CYS A 205 -12.91 -12.26 4.43
N ALA A 206 -13.17 -10.97 4.15
CA ALA A 206 -14.03 -10.14 4.98
C ALA A 206 -15.48 -10.63 5.01
N THR A 207 -16.02 -11.06 3.86
CA THR A 207 -17.35 -11.66 3.74
C THR A 207 -17.42 -12.98 4.52
N GLN A 208 -16.40 -13.83 4.42
CA GLN A 208 -16.32 -15.07 5.19
C GLN A 208 -16.33 -14.82 6.70
N ASP A 209 -15.67 -13.75 7.16
CA ASP A 209 -15.59 -13.41 8.59
C ASP A 209 -16.88 -12.79 9.13
N LEU A 210 -17.52 -11.88 8.38
CA LEU A 210 -18.63 -11.06 8.86
C LEU A 210 -20.00 -11.62 8.49
N ILE A 211 -20.13 -12.18 7.29
CA ILE A 211 -21.39 -12.67 6.71
C ILE A 211 -21.19 -13.98 5.93
N PRO A 212 -20.73 -15.07 6.58
CA PRO A 212 -20.35 -16.33 5.90
C PRO A 212 -21.44 -16.90 4.98
N LEU A 213 -22.71 -16.68 5.29
CA LEU A 213 -23.85 -17.14 4.48
C LEU A 213 -23.91 -16.53 3.08
N LYS A 214 -23.35 -15.31 2.89
CA LYS A 214 -23.29 -14.65 1.59
C LYS A 214 -22.01 -14.95 0.82
N PHE A 215 -21.08 -15.74 1.38
CA PHE A 215 -19.77 -15.99 0.78
C PHE A 215 -19.86 -16.57 -0.64
N THR A 216 -20.70 -17.58 -0.87
CA THR A 216 -20.83 -18.22 -2.19
C THR A 216 -21.32 -17.23 -3.23
N SER A 217 -22.37 -16.45 -2.92
CA SER A 217 -22.88 -15.41 -3.81
C SER A 217 -21.82 -14.35 -4.12
N PHE A 218 -21.04 -13.92 -3.11
CA PHE A 218 -19.95 -12.97 -3.32
C PHE A 218 -18.86 -13.53 -4.22
N LYS A 219 -18.52 -14.80 -4.02
CA LYS A 219 -17.51 -15.48 -4.82
C LYS A 219 -17.95 -15.62 -6.27
N ASP A 220 -19.20 -15.99 -6.52
CA ASP A 220 -19.73 -16.17 -7.87
C ASP A 220 -19.75 -14.84 -8.64
N GLU A 221 -20.18 -13.75 -8.00
CA GLU A 221 -20.22 -12.41 -8.62
C GLU A 221 -18.82 -11.83 -8.90
N ILE A 222 -17.86 -12.01 -7.97
CA ILE A 222 -16.48 -11.60 -8.23
C ILE A 222 -15.86 -12.44 -9.35
N SER A 223 -16.24 -13.72 -9.44
CA SER A 223 -15.77 -14.62 -10.49
C SER A 223 -16.44 -14.39 -11.84
N SER A 224 -17.62 -13.76 -11.90
CA SER A 224 -18.27 -13.35 -13.15
C SER A 224 -17.72 -12.04 -13.70
N CYS A 225 -17.01 -11.25 -12.87
CA CYS A 225 -16.38 -10.00 -13.26
C CYS A 225 -15.36 -10.19 -14.39
N GLU A 226 -15.61 -9.57 -15.54
CA GLU A 226 -14.80 -9.71 -16.75
C GLU A 226 -13.32 -9.34 -16.54
N TYR A 227 -13.05 -8.37 -15.67
CA TYR A 227 -11.70 -7.86 -15.42
C TYR A 227 -10.84 -8.81 -14.58
N VAL A 228 -11.45 -9.64 -13.73
CA VAL A 228 -10.72 -10.56 -12.83
C VAL A 228 -10.21 -11.79 -13.60
N ASN A 229 -10.93 -12.22 -14.62
CA ASN A 229 -10.60 -13.41 -15.41
C ASN A 229 -9.70 -13.16 -16.63
N GLN A 230 -9.43 -11.90 -16.99
CA GLN A 230 -8.63 -11.54 -18.17
C GLN A 230 -7.12 -11.79 -18.02
N VAL A 231 -6.67 -12.47 -16.97
CA VAL A 231 -5.23 -12.61 -16.66
C VAL A 231 -4.89 -14.07 -16.38
N ARG A 232 -4.68 -14.84 -17.46
CA ARG A 232 -3.70 -15.93 -17.47
C ARG A 232 -2.55 -15.54 -18.39
#